data_AF-A0AAV1ZBQ8-F1
#
_entry.id   AF-A0AAV1ZBQ8-F1
#
_cell.length_a   1.000
_cell.length_b   1.000
_cell.length_c   1.000
_cell.angle_alpha   90.00
_cell.angle_beta   90.00
_cell.angle_gamma   90.00
#
_symmetry.space_group_name_H-M   'P 1'
#
loop_
_entity.id
_entity.type
_entity.pdbx_description
1 polymer ?
#
loop_
_entity_poly.entity_id
_entity_poly.type
_entity_poly.pdbx_seq_one_letter_code
_entity_poly.pdbx_strand_id
1 'polypeptide(L)'
;HSPYISASPFIAGVGFLGGKNYKVKIKEHQKHLLPPPYQTNCTDYMPEWRARGGVGPLNQIMVLQECKLNESLRELGCVPFTVDYLHNE
;
A
#
# COMPACT_ATOMS: atom_id res chain seq x y z
N HIS A 1 1.76 -9.09 5.27
CA HIS A 1 0.78 -8.18 4.62
C HIS A 1 -0.29 -9.03 3.94
N SER A 2 -1.35 -8.41 3.40
CA SER A 2 -2.32 -9.11 2.53
C SER A 2 -1.65 -9.55 1.22
N PRO A 3 -2.02 -10.69 0.61
CA PRO A 3 -1.46 -11.13 -0.68
C PRO A 3 -1.76 -10.17 -1.84
N TYR A 4 -2.78 -9.32 -1.70
CA TYR A 4 -3.13 -8.32 -2.72
C TYR A 4 -2.30 -7.03 -2.63
N ILE A 5 -1.55 -6.83 -1.55
CA ILE A 5 -0.83 -5.58 -1.30
C ILE A 5 0.67 -5.86 -1.22
N SER A 6 1.45 -5.21 -2.07
CA SER A 6 2.90 -5.12 -1.94
C SER A 6 3.22 -4.07 -0.87
N ALA A 7 3.45 -4.52 0.37
CA ALA A 7 3.77 -3.63 1.48
C ALA A 7 5.28 -3.46 1.62
N SER A 8 5.73 -2.21 1.72
CA SER A 8 7.13 -1.90 1.99
C SER A 8 7.60 -2.45 3.33
N PRO A 9 8.69 -3.24 3.37
CA PRO A 9 9.30 -3.64 4.63
C PRO A 9 9.92 -2.46 5.38
N PHE A 10 10.25 -1.36 4.70
CA PHE A 10 10.80 -0.17 5.36
C PHE A 10 9.72 0.64 6.09
N ILE A 11 8.47 0.58 5.63
CA ILE A 11 7.34 1.31 6.23
C ILE A 11 6.64 0.48 7.31
N ALA A 12 6.40 -0.82 7.03
CA ALA A 12 5.56 -1.67 7.87
C ALA A 12 6.24 -2.97 8.33
N GLY A 13 7.56 -3.06 8.18
CA GLY A 13 8.34 -4.22 8.59
C GLY A 13 8.76 -4.19 10.06
N VAL A 14 9.31 -5.31 10.51
CA VAL A 14 9.90 -5.47 11.83
C VAL A 14 11.38 -5.77 11.65
N GLY A 15 12.24 -4.97 12.31
CA GLY A 15 13.68 -5.21 12.31
C GLY A 15 14.05 -6.37 13.25
N PHE A 16 14.87 -7.29 12.75
CA PHE A 16 15.43 -8.38 13.55
C PHE A 16 16.94 -8.18 13.74
N LEU A 17 17.46 -8.56 14.91
CA LEU A 17 18.89 -8.49 15.20
C LEU A 17 19.59 -9.78 14.75
N GLY A 18 20.79 -9.63 14.19
CA GLY A 18 21.64 -10.76 13.82
C GLY A 18 22.04 -11.62 15.03
N GLY A 19 22.23 -12.92 14.79
CA GLY A 19 22.68 -13.88 15.82
C GLY A 19 21.60 -14.32 16.82
N LYS A 20 20.33 -14.01 16.57
CA LYS A 20 19.20 -14.41 17.42
C LYS A 20 18.21 -15.30 16.68
N ASN A 21 17.56 -16.19 17.43
CA ASN A 21 16.47 -17.02 16.95
C ASN A 21 15.13 -16.41 17.38
N TYR A 22 14.23 -16.18 16.42
CA TYR A 22 12.93 -15.56 16.66
C TYR A 22 11.81 -16.55 16.31
N LYS A 23 10.76 -16.60 17.15
CA LYS A 23 9.51 -17.30 16.84
C LYS A 23 8.43 -16.29 16.49
N VAL A 24 8.19 -16.11 15.19
CA VAL A 24 7.18 -15.17 14.68
C VAL A 24 5.80 -15.82 14.78
N LYS A 25 4.88 -15.16 15.50
CA LYS A 25 3.47 -15.56 15.56
C LYS A 25 2.65 -14.55 14.80
N ILE A 26 1.91 -15.00 13.79
CA ILE A 26 1.09 -14.15 12.94
C ILE A 26 -0.36 -14.28 13.41
N LYS A 27 -1.07 -13.15 13.51
CA LYS A 27 -2.51 -13.11 13.77
C LYS A 27 -3.18 -12.29 12.67
N GLU A 28 -4.18 -12.88 12.04
CA GLU A 28 -5.00 -12.17 11.06
C GLU A 28 -6.06 -11.33 11.78
N HIS A 29 -6.22 -10.09 11.32
CA HIS A 29 -7.25 -9.17 11.81
C HIS A 29 -8.02 -8.63 10.61
N GLN A 30 -9.32 -8.90 10.57
CA GLN A 30 -10.22 -8.35 9.56
C GLN A 30 -11.18 -7.35 10.22
N LYS A 31 -11.37 -6.19 9.58
CA LYS A 31 -12.32 -5.17 10.01
C LYS A 31 -13.40 -5.05 8.95
N HIS A 32 -14.61 -5.48 9.28
CA HIS A 32 -15.79 -5.30 8.44
C HIS A 32 -16.49 -4.01 8.88
N LEU A 33 -16.68 -3.08 7.96
CA LEU A 33 -17.41 -1.84 8.21
C LEU A 33 -18.89 -2.01 7.82
N LEU A 34 -19.75 -1.19 8.42
CA LEU A 34 -21.18 -1.22 8.12
C LEU A 34 -21.44 -0.77 6.68
N PRO A 35 -22.40 -1.40 5.97
CA PRO A 35 -22.84 -0.92 4.66
C PRO A 35 -23.53 0.45 4.77
N PRO A 36 -23.78 1.16 3.65
CA PRO A 36 -24.62 2.38 3.64
C PRO A 36 -25.93 2.16 4.43
N PRO A 37 -26.45 3.15 5.19
CA PRO A 37 -26.25 4.60 5.08
C PRO A 37 -25.22 5.21 6.04
N TYR A 38 -24.43 4.39 6.73
CA TYR A 38 -23.43 4.91 7.67
C TYR A 38 -22.27 5.54 6.91
N GLN A 39 -21.86 6.73 7.33
CA GLN A 39 -20.73 7.41 6.74
C GLN A 39 -19.43 6.71 7.16
N THR A 40 -18.90 5.86 6.28
CA THR A 40 -17.66 5.13 6.52
C THR A 40 -16.42 5.91 6.09
N ASN A 41 -16.56 6.94 5.23
CA ASN A 41 -15.46 7.67 4.58
C ASN A 41 -14.36 6.73 4.05
N CYS A 42 -14.76 5.53 3.60
CA CYS A 42 -13.86 4.52 3.07
C CYS A 42 -14.04 4.42 1.56
N THR A 43 -12.93 4.34 0.84
CA THR A 43 -12.92 4.05 -0.59
C THR A 43 -12.86 2.54 -0.79
N ASP A 44 -13.72 2.00 -1.66
CA ASP A 44 -13.61 0.61 -2.09
C ASP A 44 -12.64 0.53 -3.28
N TYR A 45 -11.39 0.19 -2.99
CA TYR A 45 -10.32 0.16 -3.97
C TYR A 45 -10.42 -1.01 -4.96
N MET A 46 -11.11 -2.10 -4.60
CA MET A 46 -11.14 -3.31 -5.45
C MET A 46 -11.92 -3.09 -6.77
N PRO A 47 -13.12 -2.48 -6.76
CA PRO A 47 -13.79 -2.06 -7.99
C PRO A 47 -12.97 -1.10 -8.84
N GLU A 48 -12.35 -0.08 -8.23
CA GLU A 48 -11.54 0.91 -8.94
C GLU A 48 -10.32 0.27 -9.61
N TRP A 49 -9.59 -0.59 -8.89
CA TRP A 49 -8.45 -1.33 -9.40
C TRP A 49 -8.84 -2.25 -10.57
N ARG A 50 -9.99 -2.93 -10.49
CA ARG A 50 -10.52 -3.73 -11.60
C ARG A 50 -10.89 -2.86 -12.80
N ALA A 51 -11.52 -1.71 -12.57
CA ALA A 51 -11.89 -0.77 -13.64
C ALA A 51 -10.66 -0.21 -14.38
N ARG A 52 -9.51 -0.10 -13.69
CA ARG A 52 -8.22 0.29 -14.25
C ARG A 52 -7.42 -0.86 -14.89
N GLY A 53 -8.04 -2.03 -15.11
CA GLY A 53 -7.38 -3.17 -15.75
C GLY A 53 -6.36 -3.89 -14.87
N GLY A 54 -6.52 -3.82 -13.54
CA GLY A 54 -5.61 -4.47 -12.59
C GLY A 54 -4.38 -3.65 -12.24
N VAL A 55 -4.42 -2.34 -12.50
CA VAL A 55 -3.34 -1.39 -12.17
C VAL A 55 -3.88 -0.30 -11.28
N GLY A 56 -3.20 -0.02 -10.16
CA GLY A 56 -3.55 1.08 -9.27
C GLY A 56 -3.49 0.73 -7.78
N PRO A 57 -3.84 1.69 -6.91
CA PRO A 57 -3.72 1.55 -5.48
C PRO A 57 -4.83 0.68 -4.90
N LEU A 58 -4.47 -0.21 -3.95
CA LEU A 58 -5.39 -1.11 -3.25
C LEU A 58 -5.61 -0.73 -1.78
N ASN A 59 -4.99 0.37 -1.34
CA ASN A 59 -5.17 0.96 -0.03
C ASN A 59 -4.73 2.43 -0.04
N GLN A 60 -5.04 3.14 1.05
CA GLN A 60 -4.71 4.55 1.21
C GLN A 60 -3.22 4.88 1.06
N ILE A 61 -2.33 4.00 1.55
CA ILE A 61 -0.88 4.25 1.48
C ILE A 61 -0.43 4.22 0.01
N MET A 62 -0.93 3.28 -0.78
CA MET A 62 -0.63 3.20 -2.20
C MET A 62 -1.14 4.43 -2.95
N VAL A 63 -2.30 5.00 -2.59
CA VAL A 63 -2.78 6.26 -3.18
C VAL A 63 -1.78 7.39 -2.94
N LEU A 64 -1.27 7.52 -1.71
CA LEU A 64 -0.29 8.54 -1.38
C LEU A 64 1.02 8.35 -2.16
N GLN A 65 1.45 7.11 -2.34
CA GLN A 65 2.67 6.79 -3.09
C GLN A 65 2.50 7.02 -4.60
N GLU A 66 1.34 6.68 -5.18
CA GLU A 66 0.99 7.01 -6.57
C GLU A 66 0.98 8.53 -6.80
N CYS A 67 0.43 9.28 -5.84
CA CYS A 67 0.42 10.74 -5.90
C CYS A 67 1.86 11.30 -5.87
N LYS A 68 2.69 10.84 -4.93
CA LYS A 68 4.10 11.24 -4.86
C LYS A 68 4.87 10.91 -6.13
N LEU A 69 4.61 9.76 -6.75
CA LEU A 69 5.19 9.37 -8.03
C LEU A 69 4.85 10.41 -9.11
N ASN A 70 3.56 10.69 -9.28
CA ASN A 70 3.09 11.62 -10.31
C ASN A 70 3.64 13.03 -10.11
N GLU A 71 3.65 13.53 -8.87
CA GLU A 71 4.17 14.86 -8.55
C GLU A 71 5.69 14.92 -8.76
N SER A 72 6.43 13.89 -8.36
CA SER A 72 7.89 13.83 -8.58
C SER A 72 8.24 13.82 -10.05
N LEU A 73 7.52 13.03 -10.87
CA LEU A 73 7.69 13.03 -12.32
C LEU A 73 7.36 14.40 -12.93
N ARG A 74 6.31 15.07 -12.44
CA ARG A 74 5.92 16.39 -12.94
C ARG A 74 6.94 17.48 -12.63
N GLU A 75 7.48 17.49 -11.40
CA GLU A 75 8.34 18.59 -10.93
C GLU A 75 9.82 18.35 -11.20
N LEU A 76 10.28 17.11 -11.10
CA LEU A 76 11.70 16.75 -11.20
C LEU A 76 12.03 16.02 -12.51
N GLY A 77 11.04 15.43 -13.17
CA GLY A 77 11.25 14.55 -14.32
C GLY A 77 11.83 13.18 -13.96
N CYS A 78 11.94 12.86 -12.67
CA CYS A 78 12.45 11.60 -12.17
C CYS A 78 11.78 11.19 -10.86
N VAL A 79 11.95 9.93 -10.47
CA VAL A 79 11.36 9.36 -9.26
C VAL A 79 12.44 9.20 -8.20
N PRO A 80 12.34 9.87 -7.03
CA PRO A 80 13.30 9.69 -5.96
C PRO A 80 13.13 8.33 -5.29
N PHE A 81 14.22 7.77 -4.76
CA PHE A 81 14.26 6.47 -4.07
C PHE A 81 13.36 6.38 -2.82
N THR A 82 12.81 7.52 -2.37
CA THR A 82 11.88 7.59 -1.24
C THR A 82 10.42 7.33 -1.64
N VAL A 83 10.12 7.26 -2.94
CA VAL A 83 8.79 6.90 -3.45
C VAL A 83 8.72 5.40 -3.59
N ASP A 84 7.87 4.80 -2.76
CA ASP A 84 7.67 3.36 -2.70
C ASP A 84 6.40 2.99 -3.47
N TYR A 85 6.48 3.16 -4.79
CA TYR A 85 5.42 2.81 -5.73
C TYR A 85 6.00 2.07 -6.92
N LEU A 86 5.28 1.07 -7.42
CA LEU A 86 5.66 0.36 -8.64
C LEU A 86 5.63 1.32 -9.82
N HIS A 87 6.78 1.51 -10.45
CA HIS A 87 6.94 2.22 -11.71
C HIS A 87 7.91 1.43 -12.58
N ASN A 88 7.71 1.47 -13.90
CA ASN A 88 8.69 0.94 -14.83
C ASN A 88 9.87 1.93 -14.87
N GLU A 89 11.10 1.40 -14.93
CA GLU A 89 12.28 2.19 -15.28
C GLU A 89 12.16 2.80 -16.68
#